data_AF-A0A7V8NSI6-F1
#
_entry.id   AF-A0A7V8NSI6-F1
#
_cell.length_a   1.000
_cell.length_b   1.000
_cell.length_c   1.000
_cell.angle_alpha   90.00
_cell.angle_beta   90.00
_cell.angle_gamma   90.00
#
_symmetry.space_group_name_H-M   'P 1'
#
loop_
_entity.id
_entity.type
_entity.pdbx_description
1 polymer ?
#
loop_
_entity_poly.entity_id
_entity_poly.type
_entity_poly.pdbx_seq_one_letter_code
_entity_poly.pdbx_strand_id
1 'polypeptide(L)'
;MPRSAVACDPIVLVAAGVLYFASPPLGAQWVNYPTPGVPRTSNGKVNLSAPTPRAPDGKPDLSGVWEAESGYFQNLAKDLRPDDVI
;
A
#
# COMPACT_ATOMS: atom_id res chain seq x y z
N MET A 1 -50.30 16.12 -4.24
CA MET A 1 -49.10 15.42 -4.74
C MET A 1 -48.89 14.18 -3.87
N PRO A 2 -49.14 12.95 -4.33
CA PRO A 2 -48.91 11.77 -3.50
C PRO A 2 -47.41 11.47 -3.46
N ARG A 3 -46.83 11.45 -2.26
CA ARG A 3 -45.51 10.85 -2.01
C ARG A 3 -45.69 9.33 -2.03
N SER A 4 -45.54 8.71 -3.19
CA SER A 4 -45.46 7.26 -3.30
C SER A 4 -44.31 6.78 -2.42
N ALA A 5 -44.61 5.85 -1.51
CA ALA A 5 -43.69 5.29 -0.53
C ALA A 5 -42.63 4.42 -1.23
N VAL A 6 -41.60 5.06 -1.78
CA VAL A 6 -40.44 4.37 -2.39
C VAL A 6 -39.78 3.38 -1.42
N ALA A 7 -39.92 3.62 -0.11
CA ALA A 7 -39.37 2.76 0.94
C ALA A 7 -40.19 1.50 1.27
N CYS A 8 -41.47 1.41 0.88
CA CYS A 8 -42.35 0.27 1.19
C CYS A 8 -42.62 -0.63 -0.02
N ASP A 9 -42.01 -0.36 -1.17
CA ASP A 9 -42.20 -1.16 -2.36
C ASP A 9 -41.36 -2.46 -2.25
N PRO A 10 -41.99 -3.65 -2.20
CA PRO A 10 -41.27 -4.92 -2.05
C PRO A 10 -40.25 -5.14 -3.17
N ILE A 11 -40.46 -4.53 -4.35
CA ILE A 11 -39.52 -4.59 -5.47
C ILE A 11 -38.21 -3.88 -5.12
N VAL A 12 -38.29 -2.73 -4.43
CA VAL A 12 -37.10 -1.96 -4.01
C VAL A 12 -36.32 -2.72 -2.94
N LEU A 13 -37.00 -3.35 -2.00
CA LEU A 13 -36.37 -4.15 -0.94
C LEU A 13 -35.69 -5.42 -1.49
N VAL A 14 -36.34 -6.11 -2.43
CA VAL A 14 -35.76 -7.27 -3.11
C VAL A 14 -34.55 -6.86 -3.94
N ALA A 15 -34.65 -5.77 -4.70
CA ALA A 15 -33.52 -5.27 -5.49
C ALA A 15 -32.33 -4.87 -4.60
N ALA A 16 -32.57 -4.18 -3.49
CA ALA A 16 -31.52 -3.82 -2.52
C ALA A 16 -30.87 -5.06 -1.88
N GLY A 17 -31.69 -6.06 -1.50
CA GLY A 17 -31.19 -7.33 -0.97
C GLY A 17 -30.33 -8.08 -1.98
N VAL A 18 -30.78 -8.20 -3.22
CA VAL A 18 -30.03 -8.84 -4.31
C VAL A 18 -28.68 -8.14 -4.53
N LEU A 19 -28.65 -6.81 -4.56
CA LEU A 19 -27.40 -6.06 -4.71
C LEU A 19 -26.43 -6.27 -3.52
N TYR A 20 -26.95 -6.36 -2.30
CA TYR A 20 -26.14 -6.61 -1.11
C TYR A 20 -25.52 -8.02 -1.11
N PHE A 21 -26.32 -9.05 -1.44
CA PHE A 21 -25.83 -10.43 -1.48
C PHE A 21 -25.01 -10.78 -2.71
N ALA A 22 -25.19 -10.06 -3.82
CA ALA A 22 -24.39 -10.22 -5.04
C ALA A 22 -23.05 -9.48 -4.99
N SER A 23 -22.76 -8.72 -3.92
CA SER A 23 -21.48 -8.02 -3.77
C SER A 23 -20.36 -9.04 -3.52
N PRO A 24 -19.38 -9.20 -4.43
CA PRO A 24 -18.22 -10.03 -4.14
C PRO A 24 -17.41 -9.37 -3.01
N PRO A 25 -16.82 -10.15 -2.09
CA PRO A 25 -15.91 -9.57 -1.11
C PRO A 25 -14.75 -8.90 -1.86
N LEU A 26 -14.58 -7.59 -1.66
CA LEU A 26 -13.37 -6.90 -2.10
C LEU A 26 -12.23 -7.37 -1.20
N GLY A 27 -11.67 -8.54 -1.50
CA GLY A 27 -10.32 -8.87 -1.06
C GLY A 27 -9.39 -7.80 -1.61
N ALA A 28 -8.50 -7.28 -0.78
CA ALA A 28 -7.60 -6.21 -1.17
C ALA A 28 -6.88 -6.57 -2.48
N GLN A 29 -7.20 -5.89 -3.59
CA GLN A 29 -6.69 -6.15 -4.94
C GLN A 29 -5.28 -5.57 -5.11
N TRP A 30 -4.41 -5.77 -4.14
CA TRP A 30 -3.01 -5.41 -4.33
C TRP A 30 -2.40 -6.44 -5.28
N VAL A 31 -1.95 -5.97 -6.43
CA VAL A 31 -1.12 -6.78 -7.33
C VAL A 31 0.09 -7.23 -6.50
N ASN A 32 0.29 -8.54 -6.40
CA ASN A 32 1.50 -9.09 -5.82
C ASN A 32 2.64 -8.89 -6.83
N TYR A 33 3.15 -7.66 -6.89
CA TYR A 33 4.15 -7.23 -7.85
C TYR A 33 5.54 -7.34 -7.22
N PRO A 34 6.36 -8.33 -7.62
CA PRO A 34 7.74 -8.40 -7.16
C PRO A 34 8.54 -7.24 -7.77
N THR A 35 9.21 -6.47 -6.92
CA THR A 35 10.14 -5.43 -7.37
C THR A 35 11.20 -6.02 -8.32
N PRO A 36 11.32 -5.53 -9.57
CA PRO A 36 12.33 -5.98 -10.52
C PRO A 36 13.74 -5.77 -9.98
N GLY A 37 14.67 -6.65 -10.35
CA GLY A 37 16.08 -6.55 -9.96
C GLY A 37 16.40 -7.01 -8.52
N VAL A 38 15.40 -7.23 -7.66
CA VAL A 38 15.63 -7.77 -6.30
C VAL A 38 16.02 -9.25 -6.39
N PRO A 39 17.23 -9.65 -5.93
CA PRO A 39 17.66 -11.03 -5.93
C PRO A 39 16.72 -11.92 -5.11
N ARG A 40 16.32 -13.05 -5.68
CA ARG A 40 15.44 -14.03 -5.05
C ARG A 40 16.08 -15.41 -4.99
N THR A 41 15.72 -16.16 -3.96
CA THR A 41 16.07 -17.57 -3.80
C THR A 41 15.29 -18.42 -4.82
N SER A 42 15.70 -19.68 -5.00
CA SER A 42 15.01 -20.63 -5.89
C SER A 42 13.54 -20.89 -5.52
N ASN A 43 13.17 -20.66 -4.26
CA ASN A 43 11.78 -20.73 -3.78
C ASN A 43 11.02 -19.39 -3.86
N GLY A 44 11.58 -18.37 -4.51
CA GLY A 44 10.92 -17.09 -4.80
C GLY A 44 10.95 -16.04 -3.68
N LYS A 45 11.53 -16.36 -2.51
CA LYS A 45 11.71 -15.39 -1.41
C LYS A 45 12.85 -14.41 -1.71
N VAL A 46 12.81 -13.23 -1.10
CA VAL A 46 13.92 -12.26 -1.19
C VAL A 46 15.17 -12.87 -0.57
N ASN A 47 16.29 -12.81 -1.29
CA ASN A 47 17.57 -13.27 -0.79
C ASN A 47 18.28 -12.15 -0.01
N LEU A 48 18.18 -12.18 1.32
CA LEU A 48 18.82 -11.19 2.21
C LEU A 48 20.35 -11.35 2.31
N SER A 49 20.89 -12.47 1.82
CA SER A 49 22.34 -12.72 1.78
C SER A 49 22.96 -12.40 0.41
N ALA A 50 22.19 -11.84 -0.52
CA ALA A 50 22.71 -11.45 -1.82
C ALA A 50 23.73 -10.29 -1.69
N PRO A 51 24.75 -10.23 -2.56
CA PRO A 51 25.63 -9.07 -2.64
C PRO A 51 24.85 -7.79 -2.90
N THR A 52 25.33 -6.66 -2.37
CA THR A 52 24.75 -5.34 -2.60
C THR A 52 24.71 -5.03 -4.11
N PRO A 53 23.53 -4.66 -4.67
CA PRO A 53 23.42 -4.19 -6.04
C PRO A 53 24.36 -3.01 -6.30
N ARG A 54 24.95 -2.95 -7.50
CA ARG A 54 25.90 -1.90 -7.87
C ARG A 54 25.45 -1.16 -9.11
N ALA A 55 25.65 0.15 -9.10
CA ALA A 55 25.44 1.05 -10.22
C ALA A 55 26.54 0.86 -11.30
N PRO A 56 26.37 1.42 -12.52
CA PRO A 56 27.37 1.31 -13.59
C PRO A 56 28.76 1.85 -13.23
N ASP A 57 28.87 2.74 -12.24
CA ASP A 57 30.14 3.26 -11.72
C ASP A 57 30.79 2.34 -10.66
N GLY A 58 30.20 1.18 -10.38
CA GLY A 58 30.71 0.17 -9.46
C GLY A 58 30.41 0.44 -7.98
N LYS A 59 29.72 1.53 -7.65
CA LYS A 59 29.30 1.87 -6.27
C LYS A 59 27.98 1.17 -5.91
N PRO A 60 27.66 1.04 -4.61
CA PRO A 60 26.33 0.59 -4.19
C PRO A 60 25.23 1.43 -4.84
N ASP A 61 24.23 0.75 -5.41
CA ASP A 61 23.07 1.40 -5.99
C ASP A 61 22.09 1.81 -4.87
N LEU A 62 21.85 3.11 -4.73
CA LEU A 62 20.96 3.70 -3.72
C LEU A 62 19.66 4.26 -4.33
N SER A 63 19.34 3.91 -5.58
CA SER A 63 18.13 4.39 -6.29
C SER A 63 16.82 3.76 -5.81
N GLY A 64 16.87 2.85 -4.84
CA GLY A 64 15.71 2.16 -4.27
C GLY A 64 14.83 3.03 -3.36
N VAL A 65 13.77 2.41 -2.84
CA VAL A 65 12.88 3.01 -1.83
C VAL A 65 13.56 2.94 -0.46
N TRP A 66 13.53 4.07 0.24
CA TRP A 66 14.07 4.21 1.61
C TRP A 66 12.93 4.46 2.58
N GLU A 67 12.96 3.76 3.71
CA GLU A 67 12.05 3.99 4.83
C GLU A 67 12.84 4.56 6.01
N ALA A 68 12.46 5.76 6.45
CA ALA A 68 13.00 6.35 7.66
C ALA A 68 12.21 5.86 8.89
N GLU A 69 12.82 5.94 10.07
CA GLU A 69 12.10 5.67 11.30
C GLU A 69 10.90 6.64 11.45
N SER A 70 9.77 6.13 11.95
CA SER A 70 8.48 6.83 11.94
C SER A 70 8.51 8.27 12.46
N GLY A 71 9.39 8.57 13.43
CA GLY A 71 9.50 9.91 14.02
C GLY A 71 9.96 11.01 13.06
N TYR A 72 10.74 10.68 12.02
CA TYR A 72 11.26 11.67 11.07
C TYR A 72 10.24 12.11 10.02
N PHE A 73 9.14 11.36 9.84
CA PHE A 73 8.07 11.78 8.93
C PHE A 73 7.33 13.02 9.44
N GLN A 74 7.24 13.17 10.77
CA GLN A 74 6.54 14.28 11.43
C GLN A 74 7.50 15.39 11.85
N ASN A 75 8.73 15.02 12.24
CA ASN A 75 9.74 15.96 12.70
C ASN A 75 11.13 15.56 12.21
N LEU A 76 11.62 16.25 11.16
CA LEU A 76 12.98 16.05 10.65
C LEU A 76 14.05 16.45 11.68
N ALA A 77 13.72 17.33 12.63
CA ALA A 77 14.60 17.80 13.69
C ALA A 77 14.52 16.96 14.98
N LYS A 78 13.99 15.73 14.92
CA LYS A 78 13.76 14.86 16.10
C LYS A 78 14.94 14.78 17.05
N ASP A 79 16.17 14.71 16.53
CA ASP A 79 17.40 14.58 17.32
C ASP A 79 18.31 15.82 17.23
N LEU A 80 17.80 16.91 16.66
CA LEU A 80 18.51 18.18 16.67
C LEU A 80 18.32 18.88 18.01
N ARG A 81 19.37 19.55 18.48
CA ARG A 81 19.26 20.43 19.65
C ARG A 81 18.49 21.69 19.24
N PRO A 82 17.77 22.36 20.16
CA PRO A 82 16.99 23.55 19.81
C PRO A 82 17.82 24.67 19.17
N ASP A 83 19.09 24.77 19.53
CA ASP A 83 20.05 25.74 18.97
C ASP A 83 20.52 25.42 17.54
N ASP A 84 20.26 24.22 17.03
CA ASP A 84 20.68 23.78 15.69
C ASP A 84 19.56 23.95 14.62
N VAL A 85 18.37 24.39 15.02
CA VAL A 85 17.21 24.62 14.13
C VAL A 85 17.18 26.10 13.72
N ILE A 86 17.26 26.37 12.41
CA ILE A 86 17.29 27.73 11.83
C ILE A 86 15.90 28.36 11.65
#